data_AF-K0R0C0-F1
#
_entry.id   AF-K0R0C0-F1
#
_cell.length_a   1.000
_cell.length_b   1.000
_cell.length_c   1.000
_cell.angle_alpha   90.00
_cell.angle_beta   90.00
_cell.angle_gamma   90.00
#
_symmetry.space_group_name_H-M   'P 1'
#
loop_
_entity.id
_entity.type
_entity.pdbx_description
1 polymer ?
#
loop_
_entity_poly.entity_id
_entity_poly.type
_entity_poly.pdbx_seq_one_letter_code
_entity_poly.pdbx_strand_id
1 'polypeptide(L)'
;MFHLGAKHENARYGLEKDVMRAIKLYERAAVLGVKGANYNLAYLYAKGIDVEKDMAKAVRHYYEAEAMSGDVSARYNLGCVEKDAGNHDLALQHWMISATMGHDDSLTAVKTFLMAGLATKADYAAALRGFQKATDGMSSSNRDEAKALWERDGS
;
A
#
# COMPACT_ATOMS: atom_id res chain seq x y z
N MET A 1 10.76 41.41 -18.63
CA MET A 1 9.99 40.34 -17.96
C MET A 1 10.89 39.13 -17.67
N PHE A 2 11.76 39.17 -16.65
CA PHE A 2 12.70 38.06 -16.35
C PHE A 2 12.85 37.69 -14.87
N HIS A 3 11.98 38.18 -13.97
CA HIS A 3 12.17 37.97 -12.53
C HIS A 3 11.27 36.92 -11.86
N LEU A 4 10.37 36.25 -12.59
CA LEU A 4 9.54 35.18 -12.02
C LEU A 4 10.11 33.77 -12.23
N GLY A 5 10.77 33.48 -13.36
CA GLY A 5 11.29 32.14 -13.68
C GLY A 5 12.35 31.63 -12.70
N ALA A 6 13.34 32.48 -12.36
CA ALA A 6 14.46 32.10 -11.51
C ALA A 6 14.07 31.71 -10.07
N LYS A 7 12.97 32.25 -9.52
CA LYS A 7 12.52 31.90 -8.15
C LYS A 7 11.80 30.54 -8.12
N HIS A 8 11.04 30.22 -9.15
CA HIS A 8 10.37 28.91 -9.28
C HIS A 8 11.37 27.80 -9.62
N GLU A 9 12.35 28.06 -10.47
CA GLU A 9 13.40 27.10 -10.82
C GLU A 9 14.28 26.76 -9.61
N ASN A 10 14.69 27.77 -8.82
CA ASN A 10 15.46 27.52 -7.61
C ASN A 10 14.66 26.76 -6.53
N ALA A 11 13.37 27.05 -6.38
CA ALA A 11 12.49 26.31 -5.47
C ALA A 11 12.31 24.85 -5.92
N ARG A 12 12.08 24.62 -7.23
CA ARG A 12 11.99 23.29 -7.82
C ARG A 12 13.29 22.50 -7.68
N TYR A 13 14.42 23.14 -7.94
CA TYR A 13 15.73 22.49 -7.78
C TYR A 13 16.06 22.18 -6.31
N GLY A 14 15.58 23.00 -5.38
CA GLY A 14 15.62 22.71 -3.94
C GLY A 14 14.78 21.47 -3.58
N LEU A 15 13.55 21.40 -4.09
CA LEU A 15 12.64 20.25 -3.91
C LEU A 15 13.22 18.95 -4.50
N GLU A 16 13.73 18.99 -5.73
CA GLU A 16 14.39 17.84 -6.38
C GLU A 16 15.59 17.35 -5.55
N LYS A 17 16.38 18.25 -4.97
CA LYS A 17 17.49 17.88 -4.08
C LYS A 17 17.03 17.20 -2.79
N ASP A 18 15.95 17.68 -2.18
CA ASP A 18 15.44 17.11 -0.94
C ASP A 18 14.76 15.76 -1.17
N VAL A 19 14.10 15.57 -2.30
CA VAL A 19 13.52 14.28 -2.71
C VAL A 19 14.62 13.25 -2.96
N MET A 20 15.69 13.62 -3.66
CA MET A 20 16.85 12.72 -3.87
C MET A 20 17.54 12.33 -2.55
N ARG A 21 17.53 13.22 -1.54
CA ARG A 21 17.99 12.86 -0.19
C ARG A 21 17.04 11.90 0.51
N ALA A 22 15.73 12.12 0.41
CA ALA A 22 14.71 11.23 0.97
C ALA A 22 14.83 9.82 0.37
N ILE A 23 15.02 9.70 -0.94
CA ILE A 23 15.23 8.42 -1.62
C ILE A 23 16.46 7.70 -1.05
N LYS A 24 17.61 8.37 -0.94
CA LYS A 24 18.81 7.76 -0.36
C LYS A 24 18.61 7.29 1.09
N LEU A 25 17.85 8.05 1.88
CA LEU A 25 17.50 7.65 3.24
C LEU A 25 16.59 6.42 3.25
N TYR A 26 15.58 6.39 2.39
CA TYR A 26 14.69 5.23 2.28
C TYR A 26 15.39 3.99 1.71
N GLU A 27 16.30 4.13 0.74
CA GLU A 27 17.11 3.01 0.22
C GLU A 27 17.98 2.41 1.33
N ARG A 28 18.63 3.26 2.13
CA ARG A 28 19.41 2.81 3.29
C ARG A 28 18.51 2.14 4.33
N ALA A 29 17.35 2.71 4.60
CA ALA A 29 16.38 2.16 5.54
C ALA A 29 15.83 0.80 5.05
N ALA A 30 15.58 0.65 3.74
CA ALA A 30 15.14 -0.59 3.12
C ALA A 30 16.19 -1.71 3.27
N VAL A 31 17.47 -1.41 3.01
CA VAL A 31 18.57 -2.36 3.23
C VAL A 31 18.68 -2.79 4.69
N LEU A 32 18.39 -1.88 5.63
CA LEU A 32 18.37 -2.16 7.06
C LEU A 32 17.08 -2.85 7.55
N GLY A 33 16.13 -3.13 6.66
CA GLY A 33 14.87 -3.76 7.01
C GLY A 33 13.89 -2.89 7.77
N VAL A 34 14.03 -1.57 7.68
CA VAL A 34 13.09 -0.64 8.30
C VAL A 34 11.71 -0.78 7.66
N LYS A 35 10.71 -1.09 8.48
CA LYS A 35 9.32 -1.23 8.06
C LYS A 35 8.85 0.03 7.33
N GLY A 36 8.19 -0.13 6.18
CA GLY A 36 7.64 0.96 5.38
C GLY A 36 8.65 1.69 4.47
N ALA A 37 9.96 1.42 4.57
CA ALA A 37 10.94 2.07 3.69
C ALA A 37 10.72 1.70 2.21
N ASN A 38 10.54 0.40 1.93
CA ASN A 38 10.23 -0.09 0.60
C ASN A 38 8.87 0.41 0.09
N TYR A 39 7.86 0.52 0.97
CA TYR A 39 6.57 1.11 0.60
C TYR A 39 6.72 2.56 0.13
N ASN A 40 7.48 3.39 0.87
CA ASN A 40 7.68 4.79 0.51
C ASN A 40 8.45 4.95 -0.80
N LEU A 41 9.50 4.14 -1.03
CA LEU A 41 10.21 4.11 -2.31
C LEU A 41 9.27 3.74 -3.46
N ALA A 42 8.47 2.69 -3.27
CA ALA A 42 7.52 2.25 -4.28
C ALA A 42 6.51 3.35 -4.65
N TYR A 43 5.96 4.02 -3.64
CA TYR A 43 5.00 5.12 -3.83
C TYR A 43 5.61 6.30 -4.57
N LEU A 44 6.84 6.70 -4.24
CA LEU A 44 7.55 7.80 -4.91
C LEU A 44 7.73 7.50 -6.41
N TYR A 45 8.24 6.31 -6.75
CA TYR A 45 8.43 5.90 -8.14
C TYR A 45 7.10 5.70 -8.90
N ALA A 46 6.04 5.21 -8.23
CA ALA A 46 4.73 5.03 -8.84
C ALA A 46 4.05 6.36 -9.21
N LYS A 47 4.18 7.36 -8.34
CA LYS A 47 3.57 8.68 -8.55
C LYS A 47 4.43 9.62 -9.40
N GLY A 48 5.75 9.42 -9.42
CA GLY A 48 6.67 10.36 -10.06
C GLY A 48 6.66 11.73 -9.39
N ILE A 49 6.51 11.77 -8.05
CA ILE A 49 6.53 13.02 -7.29
C ILE A 49 7.98 13.48 -7.19
N ASP A 50 8.32 14.51 -7.95
CA ASP A 50 9.65 15.14 -7.97
C ASP A 50 10.82 14.18 -8.33
N VAL A 51 10.47 12.98 -8.83
CA VAL A 51 11.34 12.02 -9.49
C VAL A 51 10.69 11.51 -10.76
N GLU A 52 11.52 11.02 -11.68
CA GLU A 52 11.02 10.32 -12.86
C GLU A 52 10.17 9.12 -12.44
N LYS A 53 8.96 9.05 -12.98
CA LYS A 53 8.04 7.93 -12.75
C LYS A 53 8.68 6.65 -13.30
N ASP A 54 8.81 5.65 -12.45
CA ASP A 54 9.43 4.36 -12.80
C ASP A 54 8.60 3.22 -12.20
N MET A 55 7.62 2.74 -12.98
CA MET A 55 6.71 1.69 -12.51
C MET A 55 7.44 0.37 -12.25
N ALA A 56 8.55 0.08 -12.94
CA ALA A 56 9.31 -1.15 -12.72
C ALA A 56 9.98 -1.13 -11.34
N LYS A 57 10.60 -0.01 -10.96
CA LYS A 57 11.12 0.16 -9.59
C LYS A 57 10.01 0.17 -8.55
N ALA A 58 8.88 0.80 -8.86
CA ALA A 58 7.74 0.83 -7.96
C ALA A 58 7.24 -0.57 -7.62
N VAL A 59 6.97 -1.40 -8.64
CA VAL A 59 6.52 -2.78 -8.49
C VAL A 59 7.53 -3.60 -7.69
N ARG A 60 8.83 -3.49 -8.00
CA ARG A 60 9.88 -4.18 -7.24
C ARG A 60 9.84 -3.83 -5.75
N HIS A 61 9.78 -2.54 -5.42
CA HIS A 61 9.74 -2.10 -4.02
C HIS A 61 8.42 -2.45 -3.33
N TYR A 62 7.28 -2.50 -4.03
CA TYR A 62 6.04 -2.99 -3.43
C TYR A 62 6.11 -4.49 -3.08
N TYR A 63 6.70 -5.33 -3.94
CA TYR A 63 6.94 -6.73 -3.61
C TYR A 63 7.91 -6.89 -2.43
N GLU A 64 8.97 -6.08 -2.37
CA GLU A 64 9.89 -6.07 -1.23
C GLU A 64 9.19 -5.64 0.08
N ALA A 65 8.31 -4.64 0.03
CA ALA A 65 7.52 -4.21 1.19
C ALA A 65 6.58 -5.32 1.70
N GLU A 66 5.91 -6.00 0.78
CA GLU A 66 5.06 -7.15 1.08
C GLU A 66 5.86 -8.29 1.74
N ALA A 67 6.99 -8.68 1.15
CA ALA A 67 7.83 -9.77 1.64
C ALA A 67 8.42 -9.50 3.03
N MET A 68 8.79 -8.24 3.31
CA MET A 68 9.50 -7.90 4.55
C MET A 68 8.56 -7.56 5.72
N SER A 69 7.35 -7.07 5.43
CA SER A 69 6.50 -6.51 6.48
C SER A 69 5.03 -6.94 6.41
N GLY A 70 4.66 -7.73 5.40
CA GLY A 70 3.26 -8.09 5.16
C GLY A 70 2.37 -6.86 4.96
N ASP A 71 2.94 -5.76 4.45
CA ASP A 71 2.24 -4.48 4.33
C ASP A 71 1.06 -4.63 3.36
N VAL A 72 -0.14 -4.64 3.95
CA VAL A 72 -1.39 -4.83 3.23
C VAL A 72 -1.63 -3.71 2.22
N SER A 73 -1.10 -2.51 2.50
CA SER A 73 -1.18 -1.32 1.64
C SER A 73 -0.27 -1.48 0.41
N ALA A 74 0.88 -2.13 0.54
CA ALA A 74 1.75 -2.45 -0.59
C ALA A 74 1.03 -3.38 -1.59
N ARG A 75 0.35 -4.40 -1.06
CA ARG A 75 -0.43 -5.33 -1.88
C ARG A 75 -1.63 -4.65 -2.56
N TYR A 76 -2.31 -3.73 -1.87
CA TYR A 76 -3.34 -2.90 -2.50
C TYR A 76 -2.80 -2.07 -3.67
N ASN A 77 -1.65 -1.43 -3.48
CA ASN A 77 -1.03 -0.61 -4.51
C ASN A 77 -0.54 -1.43 -5.71
N LEU A 78 -0.07 -2.67 -5.53
CA LEU A 78 0.19 -3.59 -6.64
C LEU A 78 -1.07 -3.81 -7.47
N GLY A 79 -2.23 -4.03 -6.84
CA GLY A 79 -3.49 -4.14 -7.55
C GLY A 79 -3.84 -2.90 -8.36
N CYS A 80 -3.57 -1.70 -7.83
CA CYS A 80 -3.74 -0.44 -8.57
C CYS A 80 -2.80 -0.33 -9.77
N VAL A 81 -1.52 -0.70 -9.63
CA VAL A 81 -0.54 -0.68 -10.72
C VAL A 81 -0.96 -1.63 -11.83
N GLU A 82 -1.38 -2.85 -11.48
CA GLU A 82 -1.82 -3.86 -12.45
C GLU A 82 -3.09 -3.43 -13.18
N LYS A 83 -4.03 -2.80 -12.47
CA LYS A 83 -5.23 -2.20 -13.09
C LYS A 83 -4.84 -1.13 -14.12
N ASP A 84 -3.93 -0.23 -13.74
CA ASP A 84 -3.47 0.84 -14.63
C ASP A 84 -2.68 0.30 -15.84
N ALA A 85 -2.06 -0.88 -15.71
CA ALA A 85 -1.42 -1.61 -16.80
C ALA A 85 -2.42 -2.41 -17.67
N GLY A 86 -3.70 -2.46 -17.31
CA GLY A 86 -4.75 -3.23 -18.00
C GLY A 86 -4.83 -4.71 -17.59
N ASN A 87 -4.02 -5.14 -16.62
CA ASN A 87 -3.98 -6.50 -16.10
C ASN A 87 -5.07 -6.71 -15.04
N HIS A 88 -6.35 -6.67 -15.46
CA HIS A 88 -7.49 -6.72 -14.55
C HIS A 88 -7.52 -7.98 -13.67
N ASP A 89 -7.17 -9.16 -14.21
CA ASP A 89 -7.16 -10.39 -13.41
C ASP A 89 -6.15 -10.34 -12.26
N LEU A 90 -4.96 -9.79 -12.54
CA LEU A 90 -3.91 -9.66 -11.53
C LEU A 90 -4.24 -8.55 -10.51
N ALA A 91 -4.84 -7.46 -10.98
CA ALA A 91 -5.37 -6.41 -10.11
C ALA A 91 -6.40 -6.97 -9.11
N LEU A 92 -7.36 -7.76 -9.62
CA LEU A 92 -8.38 -8.41 -8.81
C LEU A 92 -7.75 -9.35 -7.78
N GLN A 93 -6.78 -10.17 -8.17
CA GLN A 93 -6.08 -11.07 -7.25
C GLN A 93 -5.40 -10.30 -6.10
N HIS A 94 -4.62 -9.26 -6.42
CA HIS A 94 -3.94 -8.44 -5.40
C HIS A 94 -4.93 -7.82 -4.40
N TRP A 95 -6.02 -7.24 -4.88
CA TRP A 95 -7.03 -6.66 -4.00
C TRP A 95 -7.81 -7.71 -3.21
N MET A 96 -8.14 -8.87 -3.78
CA MET A 96 -8.79 -9.94 -3.03
C MET A 96 -7.93 -10.38 -1.86
N ILE A 97 -6.64 -10.62 -2.10
CA ILE A 97 -5.72 -11.03 -1.03
C ILE A 97 -5.60 -9.92 0.02
N SER A 98 -5.41 -8.66 -0.39
CA SER A 98 -5.34 -7.51 0.54
C SER A 98 -6.65 -7.33 1.34
N ALA A 99 -7.81 -7.53 0.73
CA ALA A 99 -9.10 -7.52 1.42
C ALA A 99 -9.21 -8.65 2.45
N THR A 100 -8.71 -9.85 2.15
CA THR A 100 -8.68 -10.95 3.13
C THR A 100 -7.75 -10.70 4.32
N MET A 101 -6.88 -9.69 4.24
CA MET A 101 -6.04 -9.20 5.33
C MET A 101 -6.68 -8.02 6.09
N GLY A 102 -7.92 -7.66 5.76
CA GLY A 102 -8.68 -6.61 6.45
C GLY A 102 -8.53 -5.20 5.87
N HIS A 103 -8.12 -5.04 4.61
CA HIS A 103 -8.00 -3.72 3.97
C HIS A 103 -9.29 -3.28 3.29
N ASP A 104 -9.92 -2.22 3.81
CA ASP A 104 -11.23 -1.71 3.37
C ASP A 104 -11.22 -1.22 1.91
N ASP A 105 -10.18 -0.48 1.50
CA ASP A 105 -10.08 0.06 0.14
C ASP A 105 -9.97 -1.08 -0.89
N SER A 106 -9.34 -2.19 -0.52
CA SER A 106 -9.22 -3.36 -1.38
C SER A 106 -10.58 -4.04 -1.58
N LEU A 107 -11.37 -4.18 -0.51
CA LEU A 107 -12.73 -4.71 -0.61
C LEU A 107 -13.62 -3.81 -1.49
N THR A 108 -13.45 -2.49 -1.36
CA THR A 108 -14.13 -1.51 -2.20
C THR A 108 -13.72 -1.64 -3.67
N ALA A 109 -12.43 -1.82 -3.95
CA ALA A 109 -11.93 -2.01 -5.31
C ALA A 109 -12.51 -3.29 -5.97
N VAL A 110 -12.58 -4.41 -5.23
CA VAL A 110 -13.23 -5.64 -5.70
C VAL A 110 -14.71 -5.41 -6.00
N LYS A 111 -15.42 -4.65 -5.16
CA LYS A 111 -16.83 -4.27 -5.41
C LYS A 111 -16.98 -3.43 -6.68
N THR A 112 -16.06 -2.50 -6.92
CA THR A 112 -16.04 -1.70 -8.16
C THR A 112 -15.83 -2.59 -9.39
N PHE A 113 -14.93 -3.57 -9.33
CA PHE A 113 -14.74 -4.55 -10.40
C PHE A 113 -15.99 -5.40 -10.65
N LEU A 114 -16.69 -5.82 -9.59
CA LEU A 114 -17.98 -6.51 -9.73
C LEU A 114 -19.01 -5.64 -10.48
N MET A 115 -19.12 -4.36 -10.12
CA MET A 115 -20.06 -3.43 -10.77
C MET A 115 -19.70 -3.17 -12.24
N ALA A 116 -18.40 -3.20 -12.57
CA ALA A 116 -17.90 -3.06 -13.93
C ALA A 116 -17.98 -4.36 -14.75
N GLY A 117 -18.39 -5.49 -14.15
CA GLY A 117 -18.39 -6.80 -14.81
C GLY A 117 -17.01 -7.45 -14.96
N LEU A 118 -15.99 -6.91 -14.29
CA LEU A 118 -14.61 -7.41 -14.28
C LEU A 118 -14.34 -8.42 -13.15
N ALA A 119 -15.30 -8.60 -12.24
CA ALA A 119 -15.27 -9.63 -11.20
C ALA A 119 -16.64 -10.29 -11.06
N THR A 120 -16.67 -11.52 -10.53
CA THR A 120 -17.90 -12.25 -10.30
C THR A 120 -18.47 -11.98 -8.91
N LYS A 121 -19.76 -12.29 -8.71
CA LYS A 121 -20.38 -12.28 -7.38
C LYS A 121 -19.67 -13.23 -6.41
N ALA A 122 -19.09 -14.32 -6.92
CA ALA A 122 -18.35 -15.28 -6.11
C ALA A 122 -17.03 -14.68 -5.60
N ASP A 123 -16.31 -13.93 -6.44
CA ASP A 123 -15.07 -13.25 -6.07
C ASP A 123 -15.31 -12.23 -4.95
N TYR A 124 -16.34 -11.38 -5.13
CA TYR A 124 -16.72 -10.42 -4.10
C TYR A 124 -17.14 -11.10 -2.79
N ALA A 125 -17.94 -12.17 -2.87
CA ALA A 125 -18.34 -12.91 -1.68
C ALA A 125 -17.14 -13.57 -0.97
N ALA A 126 -16.14 -14.04 -1.72
CA ALA A 126 -14.90 -14.57 -1.15
C ALA A 126 -14.08 -13.48 -0.45
N ALA A 127 -13.89 -12.33 -1.09
CA ALA A 127 -13.19 -11.19 -0.50
C ALA A 127 -13.87 -10.71 0.79
N LEU A 128 -15.21 -10.57 0.78
CA LEU A 128 -15.98 -10.14 1.94
C LEU A 128 -15.88 -11.12 3.12
N ARG A 129 -15.97 -12.43 2.86
CA ARG A 129 -15.81 -13.46 3.91
C ARG A 129 -14.41 -13.41 4.52
N GLY A 130 -13.37 -13.28 3.69
CA GLY A 130 -11.99 -13.16 4.16
C GLY A 130 -11.80 -11.91 5.02
N PHE A 131 -12.32 -10.78 4.57
CA PHE A 131 -12.29 -9.51 5.30
C PHE A 131 -12.94 -9.62 6.68
N GLN A 132 -14.17 -10.16 6.76
CA GLN A 132 -14.89 -10.37 8.03
C GLN A 132 -14.10 -11.24 9.00
N LYS A 133 -13.51 -12.34 8.51
CA LYS A 133 -12.66 -13.20 9.34
C LYS A 133 -11.45 -12.46 9.90
N ALA A 134 -10.82 -11.59 9.11
CA ALA A 134 -9.68 -10.80 9.57
C ALA A 134 -10.09 -9.81 10.67
N THR A 135 -11.21 -9.11 10.50
CA THR A 135 -11.71 -8.13 11.49
C THR A 135 -12.24 -8.78 12.77
N ASP A 136 -12.94 -9.91 12.64
CA ASP A 136 -13.52 -10.64 13.77
C ASP A 136 -12.41 -11.28 14.63
N GLY A 137 -11.35 -11.80 14.00
CA GLY A 137 -10.18 -12.32 14.70
C GLY A 137 -9.44 -11.27 15.54
N MET A 138 -9.36 -10.03 15.04
CA MET A 138 -8.82 -8.90 15.82
C MET A 138 -9.73 -8.57 17.01
N SER A 139 -11.05 -8.58 16.81
CA SER A 139 -12.00 -8.33 17.89
C SER A 139 -11.98 -9.42 18.96
N SER A 140 -11.72 -10.69 18.61
CA SER A 140 -11.58 -11.76 19.60
C SER A 140 -10.27 -11.66 20.38
N SER A 141 -9.14 -11.40 19.72
CA SER A 141 -7.84 -11.21 20.40
C SER A 141 -7.91 -10.07 21.42
N ASN A 142 -8.48 -8.93 21.02
CA ASN A 142 -8.63 -7.77 21.91
C ASN A 142 -9.54 -8.07 23.11
N ARG A 143 -10.57 -8.91 22.96
CA ARG A 143 -11.46 -9.33 24.05
C ARG A 143 -10.73 -10.24 25.04
N ASP A 144 -9.94 -11.18 24.54
CA ASP A 144 -9.19 -12.14 25.36
C ASP A 144 -8.04 -11.44 26.11
N GLU A 145 -7.34 -10.50 25.47
CA GLU A 145 -6.32 -9.65 26.10
C GLU A 145 -6.90 -8.75 27.21
N ALA A 146 -8.06 -8.12 26.96
CA ALA A 146 -8.74 -7.30 27.96
C ALA A 146 -9.17 -8.12 29.19
N LYS A 147 -9.63 -9.37 28.98
CA LYS A 147 -9.98 -10.29 30.05
C LYS A 147 -8.76 -10.72 30.87
N ALA A 148 -7.65 -11.04 30.20
CA ALA A 148 -6.40 -11.43 30.86
C ALA A 148 -5.80 -10.29 31.70
N LEU A 149 -5.91 -9.04 31.25
CA LEU A 149 -5.48 -7.87 32.03
C LEU A 149 -6.36 -7.66 33.27
N TRP A 150 -7.68 -7.79 33.14
CA TRP A 150 -8.62 -7.67 34.26
C TRP A 150 -8.39 -8.73 35.35
N GLU A 151 -8.10 -9.97 34.96
CA GLU A 151 -7.80 -11.06 35.90
C GLU A 151 -6.45 -10.88 36.61
N ARG A 152 -5.49 -10.17 35.99
CA ARG A 152 -4.15 -9.95 36.52
C ARG A 152 -4.05 -8.74 37.47
N ASP A 153 -4.82 -7.69 37.22
CA ASP A 153 -4.83 -6.46 38.03
C ASP A 153 -5.94 -6.45 39.10
N GLY A 154 -6.84 -7.44 39.08
CA GLY A 154 -8.00 -7.55 39.97
C GLY A 154 -7.89 -8.59 41.10
N SER A 155 -6.71 -9.13 41.40
CA SER A 155 -6.46 -10.07 42.53
C SER A 155 -5.67 -9.42 43.67
#